data_AF-A0A512P891-F1
#
_entry.id   AF-A0A512P891-F1
#
_cell.length_a   1.000
_cell.length_b   1.000
_cell.length_c   1.000
_cell.angle_alpha   90.00
_cell.angle_beta   90.00
_cell.angle_gamma   90.00
#
_symmetry.space_group_name_H-M   'P 1'
#
loop_
_entity.id
_entity.type
_entity.pdbx_description
1 polymer ?
#
loop_
_entity_poly.entity_id
_entity_poly.type
_entity_poly.pdbx_seq_one_letter_code
_entity_poly.pdbx_strand_id
1 'polypeptide(L)'
;MSETRPASRTRSDRGPVRAWTLLLAVVVPTAVAAVVGMLLTWPGEATGADRPQLVDVAVELDSARVTATQLQRCDGTVEDVQADGTVPDQVDCLQVTARVTSGPRAGTTVEVFATAGLGVDDVPVGTAVVVEYYPEADGSPAVWAWHGFSRSLPLGAFALAFALVTVLVAGARGLRALIGLVLAFGVLALYVLPGLVAGENAVVLALCGSAVIVLVVLYLTHGVSLRTTTALVGTLVGLLMVAALGALGAHVARLDPVTTEDAYRLSQLLGSDGPQILRGVFLCGVVLAGLGVLNDVTITQASAVWELRAADPSAGWRRLFTQGMSIGRDHIASTVYTIAFAYAGASLPVLLLLEVYGQPLGQTLTSGPFAEEIVRTLAGSMGLVLAIPLTTVVAALVAVTASGEQARVDADTERVHAHTHAAGIGARAVPRPGAAPRVVVMGVSGCGKSTVGALLAERLGVPFLDADDLHPRSNVDKMAAGVPLTDEDRLPWLRLVGEALAEAPAGAVVACSALRRGYRDVLREAAPEVRFVHLAGTREQLAARLTSRVDHFMPAALLDSQLATLEPLTPDEDPVLLDIALAPAELAEQAARAL
;
A
#
# COMPACT_ATOMS: atom_id res chain seq x y z
N MET A 1 1.68 1.76 68.61
CA MET A 1 0.87 0.79 67.84
C MET A 1 -0.13 1.57 67.02
N SER A 2 0.14 1.76 65.72
CA SER A 2 -0.80 2.31 64.75
C SER A 2 -0.70 1.39 63.53
N GLU A 3 -1.74 0.62 63.30
CA GLU A 3 -1.83 -0.38 62.24
C GLU A 3 -1.90 0.29 60.86
N THR A 4 -0.89 0.06 60.04
CA THR A 4 -0.95 0.29 58.59
C THR A 4 -1.82 -0.79 57.94
N ARG A 5 -3.03 -0.43 57.50
CA ARG A 5 -3.81 -1.26 56.55
C ARG A 5 -3.08 -1.31 55.20
N PRO A 6 -2.89 -2.48 54.58
CA PRO A 6 -2.33 -2.55 53.24
C PRO A 6 -3.37 -2.08 52.21
N ALA A 7 -3.00 -1.08 51.41
CA ALA A 7 -3.79 -0.63 50.27
C ALA A 7 -3.90 -1.73 49.21
N SER A 8 -5.12 -1.92 48.69
CA SER A 8 -5.52 -2.92 47.71
C SER A 8 -4.75 -2.84 46.39
N ARG A 9 -3.88 -3.82 46.13
CA ARG A 9 -3.33 -4.14 44.80
C ARG A 9 -4.37 -4.87 43.93
N THR A 10 -5.42 -4.21 43.43
CA THR A 10 -6.34 -4.88 42.48
C THR A 10 -7.15 -3.89 41.63
N ARG A 11 -6.58 -3.32 40.54
CA ARG A 11 -7.35 -3.04 39.30
C ARG A 11 -6.56 -2.52 38.09
N SER A 12 -5.41 -1.85 38.25
CA SER A 12 -4.76 -1.14 37.12
C SER A 12 -3.77 -1.97 36.30
N ASP A 13 -3.23 -3.07 36.84
CA ASP A 13 -2.26 -3.96 36.18
C ASP A 13 -2.85 -4.84 35.05
N ARG A 14 -4.09 -4.55 34.61
CA ARG A 14 -4.87 -5.39 33.69
C ARG A 14 -5.13 -4.73 32.34
N GLY A 15 -4.70 -3.49 32.10
CA GLY A 15 -4.98 -2.76 30.85
C GLY A 15 -4.47 -3.49 29.59
N PRO A 16 -3.14 -3.63 29.43
CA PRO A 16 -2.54 -4.35 28.30
C PRO A 16 -2.94 -5.83 28.26
N VAL A 17 -3.08 -6.48 29.41
CA VAL A 17 -3.57 -7.88 29.49
C VAL A 17 -5.00 -8.00 28.96
N ARG A 18 -5.90 -7.06 29.28
CA ARG A 18 -7.27 -7.03 28.74
C ARG A 18 -7.30 -6.76 27.25
N ALA A 19 -6.49 -5.82 26.76
CA ALA A 19 -6.38 -5.52 25.33
C ALA A 19 -5.95 -6.77 24.53
N TRP A 20 -4.91 -7.47 25.00
CA TRP A 20 -4.50 -8.75 24.42
C TRP A 20 -5.58 -9.82 24.53
N THR A 21 -6.25 -9.93 25.68
CA THR A 21 -7.31 -10.93 25.88
C THR A 21 -8.46 -10.73 24.89
N LEU A 22 -8.88 -9.49 24.65
CA LEU A 22 -9.94 -9.17 23.69
C LEU A 22 -9.53 -9.49 22.25
N LEU A 23 -8.31 -9.13 21.86
CA LEU A 23 -7.81 -9.40 20.51
C LEU A 23 -7.61 -10.89 20.28
N LEU A 24 -7.00 -11.61 21.22
CA LEU A 24 -6.77 -13.05 21.11
C LEU A 24 -8.08 -13.85 21.16
N ALA A 25 -9.11 -13.36 21.85
CA ALA A 25 -10.45 -13.96 21.83
C ALA A 25 -11.10 -13.94 20.43
N VAL A 26 -10.63 -13.08 19.52
CA VAL A 26 -11.07 -13.06 18.12
C VAL A 26 -10.07 -13.78 17.23
N VAL A 27 -8.78 -13.45 17.35
CA VAL A 27 -7.74 -13.94 16.44
C VAL A 27 -7.50 -15.44 16.60
N VAL A 28 -7.45 -15.97 17.83
CA VAL A 28 -7.17 -17.40 18.04
C VAL A 28 -8.28 -18.28 17.49
N PRO A 29 -9.58 -18.05 17.80
CA PRO A 29 -10.66 -18.85 17.20
C PRO A 29 -10.69 -18.76 15.68
N THR A 30 -10.48 -17.58 15.10
CA THR A 30 -10.46 -17.42 13.64
C THR A 30 -9.27 -18.14 13.00
N ALA A 31 -8.08 -18.06 13.61
CA ALA A 31 -6.90 -18.78 13.14
C ALA A 31 -7.11 -20.30 13.22
N VAL A 32 -7.68 -20.79 14.33
CA VAL A 32 -8.02 -22.22 14.48
C VAL A 32 -9.07 -22.63 13.46
N ALA A 33 -10.12 -21.84 13.24
CA ALA A 33 -11.15 -22.11 12.25
C ALA A 33 -10.58 -22.13 10.83
N ALA A 34 -9.67 -21.22 10.49
CA ALA A 34 -8.99 -21.18 9.21
C ALA A 34 -8.09 -22.40 8.99
N VAL A 35 -7.29 -22.79 9.99
CA VAL A 35 -6.43 -23.98 9.92
C VAL A 35 -7.26 -25.26 9.85
N VAL A 36 -8.30 -25.39 10.66
CA VAL A 36 -9.23 -26.54 10.61
C VAL A 36 -9.93 -26.58 9.26
N GLY A 37 -10.40 -25.44 8.76
CA GLY A 37 -10.97 -25.33 7.41
C GLY A 37 -9.99 -25.78 6.33
N MET A 38 -8.72 -25.33 6.40
CA MET A 38 -7.67 -25.79 5.50
C MET A 38 -7.42 -27.29 5.59
N LEU A 39 -7.44 -27.89 6.78
CA LEU A 39 -7.25 -29.33 6.97
C LEU A 39 -8.44 -30.14 6.45
N LEU A 40 -9.67 -29.64 6.63
CA LEU A 40 -10.90 -30.29 6.20
C LEU A 40 -11.12 -30.20 4.68
N THR A 41 -10.64 -29.11 4.06
CA THR A 41 -10.70 -28.88 2.61
C THR A 41 -9.33 -29.07 1.95
N TRP A 42 -8.39 -29.73 2.64
CA TRP A 42 -7.07 -29.96 2.09
C TRP A 42 -7.25 -30.88 0.88
N PRO A 43 -6.72 -30.50 -0.30
CA PRO A 43 -6.79 -31.35 -1.46
C PRO A 43 -5.99 -32.63 -1.16
N GLY A 44 -6.69 -33.71 -0.82
CA GLY A 44 -6.07 -35.01 -0.64
C GLY A 44 -5.41 -35.49 -1.93
N GLU A 45 -4.65 -36.58 -1.86
CA GLU A 45 -4.36 -37.37 -3.06
C GLU A 45 -5.69 -37.91 -3.57
N ALA A 46 -6.37 -37.14 -4.42
CA ALA A 46 -7.58 -37.57 -5.09
C ALA A 46 -7.21 -38.79 -5.93
N THR A 47 -7.48 -39.99 -5.41
CA THR A 47 -7.43 -41.23 -6.16
C THR A 47 -8.35 -41.08 -7.37
N GLY A 48 -7.88 -41.46 -8.56
CA GLY A 48 -8.42 -41.07 -9.88
C GLY A 48 -9.90 -41.36 -10.20
N ALA A 49 -10.72 -41.79 -9.23
CA ALA A 49 -12.17 -41.90 -9.36
C ALA A 49 -12.93 -40.61 -8.98
N ASP A 50 -12.35 -39.73 -8.15
CA ASP A 50 -13.00 -38.48 -7.67
C ASP A 50 -12.43 -37.19 -8.29
N ARG A 51 -11.40 -37.30 -9.15
CA ARG A 51 -11.02 -36.14 -9.96
C ARG A 51 -12.10 -35.93 -11.03
N PRO A 52 -12.52 -34.68 -11.30
CA PRO A 52 -13.18 -34.39 -12.56
C PRO A 52 -12.35 -35.05 -13.65
N GLN A 53 -12.98 -35.71 -14.63
CA GLN A 53 -12.28 -36.36 -15.74
C GLN A 53 -11.51 -35.29 -16.53
N LEU A 54 -10.35 -34.87 -16.01
CA LEU A 54 -9.37 -34.14 -16.78
C LEU A 54 -9.02 -35.08 -17.92
N VAL A 55 -9.38 -34.66 -19.12
CA VAL A 55 -8.85 -35.29 -20.32
C VAL A 55 -7.33 -35.23 -20.17
N ASP A 56 -6.70 -36.39 -20.02
CA ASP A 56 -5.26 -36.50 -19.87
C ASP A 56 -4.60 -36.20 -21.21
N VAL A 57 -4.61 -34.92 -21.59
CA VAL A 57 -3.81 -34.44 -22.71
C VAL A 57 -2.40 -34.34 -22.15
N ALA A 58 -1.64 -35.43 -22.26
CA ALA A 58 -0.25 -35.50 -21.83
C ALA A 58 0.63 -34.60 -22.72
N VAL A 59 0.47 -33.29 -22.61
CA VAL A 59 1.32 -32.30 -23.30
C VAL A 59 2.61 -32.16 -22.51
N GLU A 60 3.72 -32.54 -23.15
CA GLU A 60 5.05 -32.34 -22.57
C GLU A 60 5.66 -31.05 -23.12
N LEU A 61 6.15 -30.18 -22.24
CA LEU A 61 6.75 -28.89 -22.60
C LEU A 61 8.28 -28.99 -22.56
N ASP A 62 8.93 -28.73 -23.70
CA ASP A 62 10.39 -28.76 -23.81
C ASP A 62 10.97 -27.42 -24.25
N SER A 63 12.11 -27.04 -23.68
CA SER A 63 12.89 -25.89 -24.12
C SER A 63 13.69 -26.24 -25.37
N ALA A 64 13.65 -25.39 -26.38
CA ALA A 64 14.39 -25.53 -27.63
C ALA A 64 15.12 -24.23 -28.00
N ARG A 65 16.10 -24.35 -28.90
CA ARG A 65 16.85 -23.21 -29.44
C ARG A 65 16.66 -23.15 -30.95
N VAL A 66 16.24 -21.98 -31.43
CA VAL A 66 15.98 -21.73 -32.85
C VAL A 66 17.27 -21.87 -33.65
N THR A 67 17.20 -22.63 -34.73
CA THR A 67 18.31 -22.88 -35.67
C THR A 67 18.06 -22.29 -37.05
N ALA A 68 16.79 -22.21 -37.47
CA ALA A 68 16.37 -21.52 -38.68
C ALA A 68 14.94 -21.02 -38.54
N THR A 69 14.61 -19.96 -39.27
CA THR A 69 13.25 -19.43 -39.40
C THR A 69 12.98 -19.09 -40.86
N GLN A 70 11.78 -19.40 -41.32
CA GLN A 70 11.39 -19.17 -42.70
C GLN A 70 9.92 -18.78 -42.77
N LEU A 71 9.64 -17.67 -43.45
CA LEU A 71 8.27 -17.32 -43.81
C LEU A 71 7.84 -18.16 -45.02
N GLN A 72 6.67 -18.79 -44.92
CA GLN A 72 6.07 -19.56 -46.00
C GLN A 72 4.56 -19.34 -46.07
N ARG A 73 3.92 -19.83 -47.13
CA ARG A 73 2.46 -19.78 -47.27
C ARG A 73 1.84 -21.07 -46.74
N CYS A 74 0.86 -20.93 -45.85
CA CYS A 74 0.00 -22.02 -45.42
C CYS A 74 -1.43 -21.79 -45.90
N ASP A 75 -2.24 -22.85 -45.81
CA ASP A 75 -3.69 -22.75 -45.98
C ASP A 75 -4.29 -21.89 -44.87
N GLY A 76 -5.16 -20.95 -45.24
CA GLY A 76 -5.89 -20.14 -44.27
C GLY A 76 -6.98 -20.94 -43.55
N THR A 77 -7.24 -20.56 -42.31
CA THR A 77 -8.21 -21.21 -41.42
C THR A 77 -9.28 -20.21 -40.97
N VAL A 78 -10.29 -20.69 -40.25
CA VAL A 78 -11.32 -19.82 -39.65
C VAL A 78 -10.74 -18.79 -38.66
N GLU A 79 -9.52 -19.00 -38.17
CA GLU A 79 -8.81 -18.06 -37.30
C GLU A 79 -8.22 -16.87 -38.07
N ASP A 80 -8.09 -16.98 -39.40
CA ASP A 80 -7.52 -15.96 -40.29
C ASP A 80 -8.59 -15.04 -40.91
N VAL A 81 -9.78 -14.99 -40.31
CA VAL A 81 -10.89 -14.19 -40.84
C VAL A 81 -10.53 -12.71 -40.88
N GLN A 82 -10.68 -12.10 -42.05
CA GLN A 82 -10.46 -10.67 -42.24
C GLN A 82 -11.65 -9.86 -41.74
N ALA A 83 -11.46 -8.55 -41.58
CA ALA A 83 -12.50 -7.64 -41.10
C ALA A 83 -13.76 -7.61 -42.00
N ASP A 84 -13.65 -8.05 -43.26
CA ASP A 84 -14.76 -8.19 -44.20
C ASP A 84 -15.49 -9.55 -44.11
N GLY A 85 -15.05 -10.43 -43.19
CA GLY A 85 -15.61 -11.76 -42.96
C GLY A 85 -15.10 -12.84 -43.92
N THR A 86 -14.14 -12.53 -44.80
CA THR A 86 -13.53 -13.52 -45.69
C THR A 86 -12.38 -14.26 -45.00
N VAL A 87 -12.20 -15.54 -45.35
CA VAL A 87 -11.04 -16.33 -44.95
C VAL A 87 -10.14 -16.47 -46.18
N PRO A 88 -8.91 -15.96 -46.17
CA PRO A 88 -7.97 -16.12 -47.28
C PRO A 88 -7.64 -17.58 -47.53
N ASP A 89 -7.50 -17.99 -48.80
CA ASP A 89 -7.08 -19.35 -49.13
C ASP A 89 -5.64 -19.66 -48.68
N GLN A 90 -4.79 -18.62 -48.61
CA GLN A 90 -3.40 -18.72 -48.18
C GLN A 90 -3.03 -17.56 -47.26
N VAL A 91 -2.26 -17.86 -46.22
CA VAL A 91 -1.74 -16.89 -45.25
C VAL A 91 -0.24 -17.07 -45.05
N ASP A 92 0.45 -16.02 -44.65
CA ASP A 92 1.87 -16.08 -44.32
C ASP A 92 2.05 -16.69 -42.92
N CYS A 93 2.82 -17.77 -42.82
CA CYS A 93 3.18 -18.42 -41.56
C CYS A 93 4.68 -18.47 -41.37
N LEU A 94 5.11 -18.33 -40.11
CA LEU A 94 6.50 -18.48 -39.75
C LEU A 94 6.80 -19.93 -39.32
N GLN A 95 7.52 -20.66 -40.16
CA GLN A 95 8.10 -21.95 -39.78
C GLN A 95 9.38 -21.72 -38.99
N VAL A 96 9.48 -22.39 -37.84
CA VAL A 96 10.63 -22.33 -36.94
C VAL A 96 11.22 -23.72 -36.82
N THR A 97 12.48 -23.86 -37.23
CA THR A 97 13.28 -25.06 -36.99
C THR A 97 14.07 -24.86 -35.72
N ALA A 98 13.78 -25.65 -34.68
CA ALA A 98 14.42 -25.54 -33.37
C ALA A 98 15.05 -26.86 -32.93
N ARG A 99 16.19 -26.77 -32.25
CA ARG A 99 16.83 -27.92 -31.61
C ARG A 99 16.41 -27.99 -30.15
N VAL A 100 15.80 -29.09 -29.74
CA VAL A 100 15.37 -29.32 -28.35
C VAL A 100 16.60 -29.41 -27.44
N THR A 101 16.54 -28.74 -26.30
CA THR A 101 17.66 -28.56 -25.35
C THR A 101 17.40 -29.13 -23.96
N SER A 102 16.13 -29.40 -23.61
CA SER A 102 15.74 -30.01 -22.33
C SER A 102 14.90 -31.26 -22.54
N GLY A 103 14.63 -31.98 -21.45
CA GLY A 103 13.72 -33.12 -21.45
C GLY A 103 14.29 -34.41 -22.06
N PRO A 104 13.48 -35.49 -22.10
CA PRO A 104 13.90 -36.81 -22.59
C PRO A 104 14.30 -36.81 -24.06
N ARG A 105 13.82 -35.81 -24.81
CA ARG A 105 13.97 -35.65 -26.26
C ARG A 105 15.03 -34.61 -26.63
N ALA A 106 15.90 -34.23 -25.68
CA ALA A 106 16.98 -33.28 -25.93
C ALA A 106 17.90 -33.73 -27.07
N GLY A 107 18.25 -32.79 -27.95
CA GLY A 107 19.10 -33.00 -29.11
C GLY A 107 18.36 -33.23 -30.42
N THR A 108 17.04 -33.51 -30.40
CA THR A 108 16.20 -33.59 -31.59
C THR A 108 16.01 -32.23 -32.24
N THR A 109 15.82 -32.22 -33.56
CA THR A 109 15.42 -31.02 -34.30
C THR A 109 13.95 -31.17 -34.68
N VAL A 110 13.17 -30.12 -34.44
CA VAL A 110 11.74 -30.07 -34.68
C VAL A 110 11.41 -28.87 -35.54
N GLU A 111 10.36 -28.99 -36.32
CA GLU A 111 9.80 -27.91 -37.12
C GLU A 111 8.39 -27.63 -36.61
N VAL A 112 8.15 -26.38 -36.23
CA VAL A 112 6.87 -25.92 -35.68
C VAL A 112 6.49 -24.59 -36.33
N PHE A 113 5.21 -24.28 -36.35
CA PHE A 113 4.71 -22.99 -36.83
C PHE A 113 4.51 -22.05 -35.65
N ALA A 114 5.14 -20.88 -35.68
CA ALA A 114 4.99 -19.88 -34.63
C ALA A 114 3.63 -19.18 -34.70
N THR A 115 3.24 -18.53 -33.60
CA THR A 115 2.00 -17.76 -33.49
C THR A 115 1.86 -16.75 -34.62
N ALA A 116 0.63 -16.60 -35.14
CA ALA A 116 0.29 -15.63 -36.17
C ALA A 116 0.75 -14.20 -35.80
N GLY A 117 1.23 -13.46 -36.80
CA GLY A 117 1.74 -12.11 -36.65
C GLY A 117 3.23 -12.00 -36.29
N LEU A 118 3.91 -13.11 -35.97
CA LEU A 118 5.37 -13.12 -35.81
C LEU A 118 6.09 -13.21 -37.16
N GLY A 119 7.09 -12.36 -37.35
CA GLY A 119 7.99 -12.37 -38.49
C GLY A 119 9.34 -13.03 -38.19
N VAL A 120 10.16 -13.15 -39.24
CA VAL A 120 11.53 -13.69 -39.15
C VAL A 120 12.40 -12.89 -38.16
N ASP A 121 12.21 -11.57 -38.12
CA ASP A 121 12.97 -10.67 -37.24
C ASP A 121 12.58 -10.79 -35.76
N ASP A 122 11.35 -11.25 -35.47
CA ASP A 122 10.88 -11.46 -34.09
C ASP A 122 11.44 -12.76 -33.48
N VAL A 123 11.89 -13.69 -34.32
CA VAL A 123 12.42 -15.00 -33.91
C VAL A 123 13.79 -15.25 -34.57
N PRO A 124 14.84 -14.50 -34.18
CA PRO A 124 16.16 -14.70 -34.76
C PRO A 124 16.77 -16.04 -34.36
N VAL A 125 17.74 -16.51 -35.16
CA VAL A 125 18.52 -17.72 -34.84
C VAL A 125 19.20 -17.58 -33.48
N GLY A 126 19.12 -18.65 -32.67
CA GLY A 126 19.64 -18.68 -31.30
C GLY A 126 18.61 -18.31 -30.23
N THR A 127 17.42 -17.84 -30.60
CA THR A 127 16.33 -17.55 -29.67
C THR A 127 15.93 -18.80 -28.87
N ALA A 128 15.71 -18.62 -27.57
CA ALA A 128 15.22 -19.69 -26.70
C ALA A 128 13.69 -19.71 -26.75
N VAL A 129 13.13 -20.86 -27.11
CA VAL A 129 11.69 -21.08 -27.29
C VAL A 129 11.26 -22.30 -26.47
N VAL A 130 9.95 -22.45 -26.29
CA VAL A 130 9.30 -23.62 -25.71
C VAL A 130 8.42 -24.23 -26.78
N VAL A 131 8.48 -25.55 -26.89
CA VAL A 131 7.67 -26.35 -27.81
C VAL A 131 6.84 -27.34 -27.03
N GLU A 132 5.64 -27.60 -27.51
CA GLU A 132 4.73 -28.60 -26.97
C GLU A 132 4.91 -29.90 -27.74
N TYR A 133 4.87 -31.01 -27.03
CA TYR A 133 4.87 -32.35 -27.60
C TYR A 133 3.62 -33.10 -27.19
N TYR A 134 2.89 -33.53 -28.20
CA TYR A 134 1.73 -34.38 -28.08
C TYR A 134 2.18 -35.81 -28.40
N PRO A 135 2.19 -36.74 -27.44
CA PRO A 135 2.55 -38.12 -27.69
C PRO A 135 1.53 -38.79 -28.60
N GLU A 136 1.93 -39.91 -29.20
CA GLU A 136 1.06 -40.72 -30.03
C GLU A 136 -0.14 -41.23 -29.21
N ALA A 137 -1.35 -40.98 -29.71
CA ALA A 137 -2.61 -41.35 -29.05
C ALA A 137 -3.66 -41.76 -30.09
N ASP A 138 -4.40 -42.84 -29.81
CA ASP A 138 -5.54 -43.32 -30.61
C ASP A 138 -5.26 -43.41 -32.13
N GLY A 139 -4.06 -43.85 -32.51
CA GLY A 139 -3.65 -44.02 -33.92
C GLY A 139 -3.24 -42.72 -34.63
N SER A 140 -3.19 -41.59 -33.92
CA SER A 140 -2.64 -40.33 -34.42
C SER A 140 -1.15 -40.23 -34.05
N PRO A 141 -0.25 -39.89 -34.99
CA PRO A 141 1.17 -39.78 -34.72
C PRO A 141 1.47 -38.69 -33.70
N ALA A 142 2.64 -38.77 -33.05
CA ALA A 142 3.10 -37.70 -32.19
C ALA A 142 3.30 -36.39 -32.96
N VAL A 143 2.90 -35.26 -32.37
CA VAL A 143 2.91 -33.93 -33.00
C VAL A 143 3.67 -32.94 -32.12
N TRP A 144 4.40 -32.03 -32.76
CA TRP A 144 5.03 -30.89 -32.10
C TRP A 144 4.27 -29.61 -32.43
N ALA A 145 4.09 -28.75 -31.43
CA ALA A 145 3.49 -27.45 -31.63
C ALA A 145 4.34 -26.35 -30.99
N TRP A 146 4.13 -25.12 -31.46
CA TRP A 146 4.73 -23.94 -30.85
C TRP A 146 4.00 -23.56 -29.57
N HIS A 147 4.73 -23.38 -28.47
CA HIS A 147 4.18 -22.80 -27.25
C HIS A 147 4.48 -21.29 -27.15
N GLY A 148 5.73 -20.90 -27.41
CA GLY A 148 6.16 -19.51 -27.30
C GLY A 148 7.64 -19.34 -26.95
N PHE A 149 8.01 -18.15 -26.47
CA PHE A 149 9.36 -17.84 -26.04
C PHE A 149 9.68 -18.37 -24.64
N SER A 150 10.92 -18.79 -24.42
CA SER A 150 11.43 -19.09 -23.08
C SER A 150 11.71 -17.81 -22.30
N ARG A 151 10.88 -17.52 -21.28
CA ARG A 151 10.94 -16.28 -20.48
C ARG A 151 11.57 -16.47 -19.09
N SER A 152 12.07 -17.67 -18.77
CA SER A 152 12.61 -18.01 -17.45
C SER A 152 13.73 -17.07 -16.99
N LEU A 153 14.71 -16.79 -17.86
CA LEU A 153 15.84 -15.91 -17.56
C LEU A 153 15.43 -14.43 -17.39
N PRO A 154 14.73 -13.77 -18.34
CA PRO A 154 14.36 -12.37 -18.16
C PRO A 154 13.41 -12.17 -16.97
N LEU A 155 12.43 -13.05 -16.76
CA LEU A 155 11.53 -12.94 -15.60
C LEU A 155 12.28 -13.19 -14.28
N GLY A 156 13.21 -14.16 -14.25
CA GLY A 156 14.08 -14.39 -13.10
C GLY A 156 14.97 -13.18 -12.78
N ALA A 157 15.49 -12.51 -13.80
CA ALA A 157 16.29 -11.29 -13.64
C ALA A 157 15.45 -10.12 -13.08
N PHE A 158 14.23 -9.92 -13.58
CA PHE A 158 13.29 -8.92 -13.03
C PHE A 158 12.91 -9.23 -11.58
N ALA A 159 12.60 -10.50 -11.27
CA ALA A 159 12.29 -10.91 -9.91
C ALA A 159 13.47 -10.69 -8.95
N LEU A 160 14.70 -11.00 -9.38
CA LEU A 160 15.91 -10.73 -8.61
C LEU A 160 16.12 -9.23 -8.40
N ALA A 161 15.98 -8.42 -9.46
CA ALA A 161 16.12 -6.96 -9.35
C ALA A 161 15.08 -6.38 -8.36
N PHE A 162 13.83 -6.80 -8.46
CA PHE A 162 12.77 -6.41 -7.52
C PHE A 162 13.11 -6.81 -6.07
N ALA A 163 13.59 -8.04 -5.86
CA ALA A 163 13.99 -8.52 -4.55
C ALA A 163 15.15 -7.69 -3.97
N LEU A 164 16.18 -7.41 -4.79
CA LEU A 164 17.33 -6.60 -4.39
C LEU A 164 16.91 -5.17 -4.01
N VAL A 165 16.11 -4.49 -4.85
CA VAL A 165 15.61 -3.14 -4.55
C VAL A 165 14.79 -3.13 -3.27
N THR A 166 13.91 -4.11 -3.09
CA THR A 166 13.08 -4.24 -1.88
C THR A 166 13.92 -4.41 -0.62
N VAL A 167 14.95 -5.26 -0.66
CA VAL A 167 15.85 -5.47 0.48
C VAL A 167 16.76 -4.26 0.72
N LEU A 168 17.22 -3.58 -0.34
CA LEU A 168 18.05 -2.39 -0.21
C LEU A 168 17.28 -1.22 0.43
N VAL A 169 16.01 -1.03 0.06
CA VAL A 169 15.18 0.07 0.59
C VAL A 169 14.61 -0.26 1.97
N ALA A 170 14.11 -1.48 2.19
CA ALA A 170 13.41 -1.85 3.43
C ALA A 170 14.24 -2.72 4.40
N GLY A 171 15.49 -3.06 4.06
CA GLY A 171 16.38 -3.87 4.89
C GLY A 171 15.82 -5.25 5.24
N ALA A 172 16.00 -5.66 6.50
CA ALA A 172 15.48 -6.92 7.02
C ALA A 172 13.95 -7.02 7.02
N ARG A 173 13.22 -5.89 6.97
CA ARG A 173 11.76 -5.89 6.74
C ARG A 173 11.45 -6.30 5.31
N GLY A 174 12.20 -5.78 4.34
CA GLY A 174 12.07 -6.15 2.93
C GLY A 174 12.28 -7.64 2.70
N LEU A 175 13.32 -8.24 3.27
CA LEU A 175 13.57 -9.68 3.16
C LEU A 175 12.41 -10.52 3.74
N ARG A 176 11.89 -10.13 4.91
CA ARG A 176 10.75 -10.84 5.53
C ARG A 176 9.48 -10.71 4.70
N ALA A 177 9.23 -9.56 4.08
CA ALA A 177 8.12 -9.37 3.16
C ALA A 177 8.24 -10.30 1.92
N LEU A 178 9.44 -10.46 1.35
CA LEU A 178 9.68 -11.40 0.25
C LEU A 178 9.45 -12.86 0.65
N ILE A 179 9.91 -13.26 1.84
CA ILE A 179 9.61 -14.61 2.38
C ILE A 179 8.09 -14.78 2.54
N GLY A 180 7.40 -13.76 3.08
CA GLY A 180 5.95 -13.74 3.18
C GLY A 180 5.25 -13.92 1.83
N LEU A 181 5.74 -13.26 0.78
CA LEU A 181 5.22 -13.40 -0.57
C LEU A 181 5.37 -14.83 -1.10
N VAL A 182 6.55 -15.45 -0.91
CA VAL A 182 6.77 -16.86 -1.30
C VAL A 182 5.81 -17.79 -0.55
N LEU A 183 5.62 -17.58 0.76
CA LEU A 183 4.66 -18.37 1.55
C LEU A 183 3.22 -18.18 1.07
N ALA A 184 2.84 -16.95 0.70
CA ALA A 184 1.52 -16.67 0.15
C ALA A 184 1.26 -17.41 -1.17
N PHE A 185 2.23 -17.36 -2.10
CA PHE A 185 2.17 -18.14 -3.33
C PHE A 185 2.19 -19.65 -3.06
N GLY A 186 2.90 -20.11 -2.02
CA GLY A 186 2.86 -21.50 -1.58
C GLY A 186 1.46 -21.95 -1.16
N VAL A 187 0.73 -21.14 -0.38
CA VAL A 187 -0.67 -21.44 0.00
C VAL A 187 -1.58 -21.44 -1.23
N LEU A 188 -1.39 -20.51 -2.17
CA LEU A 188 -2.16 -20.49 -3.41
C LEU A 188 -1.91 -21.75 -4.24
N ALA A 189 -0.65 -22.12 -4.46
CA ALA A 189 -0.24 -23.22 -5.34
C ALA A 189 -0.52 -24.61 -4.74
N LEU A 190 -0.37 -24.78 -3.43
CA LEU A 190 -0.46 -26.09 -2.78
C LEU A 190 -1.82 -26.37 -2.16
N TYR A 191 -2.64 -25.36 -1.91
CA TYR A 191 -3.94 -25.51 -1.24
C TYR A 191 -5.10 -24.93 -2.06
N VAL A 192 -5.07 -23.63 -2.40
CA VAL A 192 -6.23 -22.98 -3.05
C VAL A 192 -6.46 -23.51 -4.47
N LEU A 193 -5.44 -23.51 -5.32
CA LEU A 193 -5.58 -23.96 -6.72
C LEU A 193 -5.95 -25.45 -6.82
N PRO A 194 -5.27 -26.38 -6.12
CA PRO A 194 -5.65 -27.79 -6.21
C PRO A 194 -7.01 -28.05 -5.57
N GLY A 195 -7.39 -27.32 -4.51
CA GLY A 195 -8.73 -27.40 -3.91
C GLY A 195 -9.83 -26.95 -4.87
N LEU A 196 -9.62 -25.88 -5.65
CA LEU A 196 -10.57 -25.43 -6.67
C LEU A 196 -10.77 -26.50 -7.76
N VAL A 197 -9.68 -27.11 -8.22
CA VAL A 197 -9.74 -28.20 -9.22
C VAL A 197 -10.42 -29.45 -8.64
N ALA A 198 -10.26 -29.71 -7.35
CA ALA A 198 -10.94 -30.79 -6.64
C ALA A 198 -12.45 -30.53 -6.40
N GLY A 199 -12.98 -29.38 -6.80
CA GLY A 199 -14.41 -29.06 -6.64
C GLY A 199 -14.81 -28.62 -5.22
N GLU A 200 -13.85 -28.30 -4.35
CA GLU A 200 -14.11 -27.83 -3.00
C GLU A 200 -14.84 -26.48 -2.99
N ASN A 201 -15.46 -26.15 -1.85
CA ASN A 201 -16.15 -24.86 -1.72
C ASN A 201 -15.17 -23.68 -1.80
N ALA A 202 -15.20 -22.97 -2.92
CA ALA A 202 -14.28 -21.89 -3.21
C ALA A 202 -14.29 -20.74 -2.19
N VAL A 203 -15.43 -20.43 -1.56
CA VAL A 203 -15.51 -19.39 -0.52
C VAL A 203 -14.74 -19.84 0.72
N VAL A 204 -14.89 -21.11 1.11
CA VAL A 204 -14.15 -21.69 2.24
C VAL A 204 -12.66 -21.71 1.94
N LEU A 205 -12.24 -22.19 0.76
CA LEU A 205 -10.84 -22.20 0.33
C LEU A 205 -10.24 -20.79 0.37
N ALA A 206 -10.94 -19.82 -0.21
CA ALA A 206 -10.46 -18.45 -0.31
C ALA A 206 -10.35 -17.78 1.05
N LEU A 207 -11.36 -17.93 1.92
CA LEU A 207 -11.34 -17.35 3.27
C LEU A 207 -10.28 -18.01 4.16
N CYS A 208 -10.17 -19.34 4.15
CA CYS A 208 -9.19 -20.06 4.97
C CYS A 208 -7.76 -19.78 4.49
N GLY A 209 -7.52 -19.88 3.18
CA GLY A 209 -6.23 -19.55 2.56
C GLY A 209 -5.84 -18.11 2.83
N SER A 210 -6.73 -17.15 2.56
CA SER A 210 -6.47 -15.72 2.81
C SER A 210 -6.21 -15.40 4.27
N ALA A 211 -6.98 -15.99 5.19
CA ALA A 211 -6.79 -15.80 6.63
C ALA A 211 -5.43 -16.31 7.10
N VAL A 212 -4.99 -17.49 6.64
CA VAL A 212 -3.66 -18.04 6.96
C VAL A 212 -2.55 -17.22 6.31
N ILE A 213 -2.70 -16.81 5.05
CA ILE A 213 -1.74 -15.94 4.37
C ILE A 213 -1.56 -14.65 5.17
N VAL A 214 -2.63 -13.93 5.48
CA VAL A 214 -2.52 -12.67 6.22
C VAL A 214 -1.99 -12.88 7.63
N LEU A 215 -2.42 -13.92 8.36
CA LEU A 215 -1.90 -14.23 9.69
C LEU A 215 -0.37 -14.41 9.68
N VAL A 216 0.14 -15.22 8.74
CA VAL A 216 1.57 -15.52 8.63
C VAL A 216 2.35 -14.32 8.12
N VAL A 217 1.92 -13.71 7.00
CA VAL A 217 2.64 -12.63 6.33
C VAL A 217 2.69 -11.37 7.19
N LEU A 218 1.58 -11.01 7.84
CA LEU A 218 1.48 -9.79 8.64
C LEU A 218 2.40 -9.87 9.86
N TYR A 219 2.36 -10.98 10.61
CA TYR A 219 3.26 -11.15 11.76
C TYR A 219 4.72 -11.38 11.38
N LEU A 220 4.98 -12.05 10.25
CA LEU A 220 6.34 -12.20 9.74
C LEU A 220 6.95 -10.84 9.38
N THR A 221 6.17 -9.93 8.78
CA THR A 221 6.65 -8.64 8.27
C THR A 221 6.70 -7.56 9.34
N HIS A 222 5.66 -7.46 10.18
CA HIS A 222 5.52 -6.36 11.15
C HIS A 222 5.80 -6.78 12.60
N GLY A 223 5.98 -8.07 12.88
CA GLY A 223 6.13 -8.60 14.24
C GLY A 223 4.79 -8.71 14.98
N VAL A 224 4.79 -9.34 16.14
CA VAL A 224 3.60 -9.50 16.99
C VAL A 224 3.50 -8.33 17.96
N SER A 225 2.43 -7.54 17.82
CA SER A 225 2.13 -6.38 18.66
C SER A 225 0.63 -6.10 18.69
N LEU A 226 0.15 -5.31 19.66
CA LEU A 226 -1.26 -4.89 19.70
C LEU A 226 -1.68 -4.13 18.44
N ARG A 227 -0.76 -3.35 17.86
CA ARG A 227 -0.94 -2.62 16.60
C ARG A 227 -1.21 -3.56 15.44
N THR A 228 -0.31 -4.52 15.23
CA THR A 228 -0.39 -5.49 14.13
C THR A 228 -1.56 -6.47 14.31
N THR A 229 -1.84 -6.91 15.53
CA THR A 229 -2.99 -7.78 15.82
C THR A 229 -4.33 -7.06 15.61
N THR A 230 -4.39 -5.74 15.86
CA THR A 230 -5.58 -4.95 15.55
C THR A 230 -5.78 -4.81 14.04
N ALA A 231 -4.71 -4.54 13.29
CA ALA A 231 -4.76 -4.54 11.83
C ALA A 231 -5.29 -5.87 11.29
N LEU A 232 -4.76 -7.00 11.80
CA LEU A 232 -5.19 -8.35 11.45
C LEU A 232 -6.70 -8.57 11.65
N VAL A 233 -7.27 -8.13 12.78
CA VAL A 233 -8.73 -8.21 13.02
C VAL A 233 -9.49 -7.41 11.96
N GLY A 234 -9.03 -6.21 11.64
CA GLY A 234 -9.57 -5.39 10.57
C GLY A 234 -9.53 -6.09 9.21
N THR A 235 -8.40 -6.71 8.87
CA THR A 235 -8.23 -7.45 7.60
C THR A 235 -9.16 -8.65 7.52
N LEU A 236 -9.27 -9.45 8.59
CA LEU A 236 -10.11 -10.64 8.62
C LEU A 236 -11.60 -10.31 8.44
N VAL A 237 -12.09 -9.26 9.11
CA VAL A 237 -13.48 -8.83 8.91
C VAL A 237 -13.66 -8.19 7.52
N GLY A 238 -12.66 -7.45 7.04
CA GLY A 238 -12.62 -6.95 5.66
C GLY A 238 -12.79 -8.05 4.63
N LEU A 239 -12.06 -9.17 4.78
CA LEU A 239 -12.16 -10.33 3.88
C LEU A 239 -13.54 -10.97 3.90
N LEU A 240 -14.16 -11.10 5.08
CA LEU A 240 -15.53 -11.60 5.20
C LEU A 240 -16.53 -10.68 4.48
N MET A 241 -16.36 -9.36 4.60
CA MET A 241 -17.20 -8.39 3.88
C MET A 241 -16.99 -8.47 2.37
N VAL A 242 -15.74 -8.56 1.90
CA VAL A 242 -15.42 -8.73 0.47
C VAL A 242 -16.05 -10.01 -0.09
N ALA A 243 -15.93 -11.12 0.63
CA ALA A 243 -16.56 -12.40 0.23
C ALA A 243 -18.09 -12.29 0.16
N ALA A 244 -18.72 -11.69 1.18
CA ALA A 244 -20.17 -11.51 1.23
C ALA A 244 -20.68 -10.58 0.13
N LEU A 245 -20.00 -9.45 -0.10
CA LEU A 245 -20.36 -8.50 -1.16
C LEU A 245 -20.11 -9.07 -2.55
N GLY A 246 -19.04 -9.84 -2.74
CA GLY A 246 -18.77 -10.56 -3.99
C GLY A 246 -19.83 -11.60 -4.31
N ALA A 247 -20.24 -12.40 -3.32
CA ALA A 247 -21.32 -13.38 -3.46
C ALA A 247 -22.67 -12.70 -3.74
N LEU A 248 -22.98 -11.61 -3.03
CA LEU A 248 -24.18 -10.82 -3.28
C LEU A 248 -24.17 -10.21 -4.68
N GLY A 249 -23.05 -9.62 -5.09
CA GLY A 249 -22.88 -9.02 -6.41
C GLY A 249 -23.04 -10.03 -7.53
N ALA A 250 -22.40 -11.19 -7.43
CA ALA A 250 -22.57 -12.28 -8.40
C ALA A 250 -24.02 -12.76 -8.48
N HIS A 251 -24.69 -12.90 -7.35
CA HIS A 251 -26.08 -13.32 -7.29
C HIS A 251 -27.03 -12.30 -7.92
N VAL A 252 -26.89 -11.01 -7.56
CA VAL A 252 -27.76 -9.93 -8.04
C VAL A 252 -27.53 -9.64 -9.52
N ALA A 253 -26.27 -9.68 -9.98
CA ALA A 253 -25.92 -9.47 -11.39
C ALA A 253 -26.16 -10.71 -12.26
N ARG A 254 -26.50 -11.88 -11.66
CA ARG A 254 -26.70 -13.16 -12.35
C ARG A 254 -25.52 -13.53 -13.25
N LEU A 255 -24.32 -13.43 -12.71
CA LEU A 255 -23.11 -13.73 -13.48
C LEU A 255 -23.09 -15.19 -13.94
N ASP A 256 -22.83 -15.38 -15.23
CA ASP A 256 -22.64 -16.70 -15.80
C ASP A 256 -21.29 -17.28 -15.33
N PRO A 257 -21.18 -18.61 -15.15
CA PRO A 257 -19.91 -19.25 -14.80
C PRO A 257 -18.82 -19.11 -15.85
N VAL A 258 -19.22 -19.02 -17.13
CA VAL A 258 -18.33 -19.05 -18.28
C VAL A 258 -18.54 -17.76 -19.05
N THR A 259 -17.65 -16.80 -18.85
CA THR A 259 -17.71 -15.47 -19.47
C THR A 259 -16.61 -15.28 -20.51
N THR A 260 -15.48 -15.98 -20.37
CA THR A 260 -14.29 -15.85 -21.21
C THR A 260 -13.96 -17.17 -21.93
N GLU A 261 -13.18 -17.07 -23.00
CA GLU A 261 -12.68 -18.25 -23.75
C GLU A 261 -11.84 -19.17 -22.85
N ASP A 262 -11.02 -18.61 -21.97
CA ASP A 262 -10.24 -19.41 -21.01
C ASP A 262 -11.14 -20.15 -20.02
N ALA A 263 -12.19 -19.50 -19.51
CA ALA A 263 -13.18 -20.15 -18.66
C ALA A 263 -13.94 -21.24 -19.43
N TYR A 264 -14.20 -21.03 -20.72
CA TYR A 264 -14.85 -22.03 -21.57
C TYR A 264 -13.96 -23.26 -21.78
N ARG A 265 -12.70 -23.07 -22.15
CA ARG A 265 -11.70 -24.15 -22.28
C ARG A 265 -11.52 -24.90 -20.97
N LEU A 266 -11.40 -24.18 -19.85
CA LEU A 266 -11.30 -24.79 -18.53
C LEU A 266 -12.58 -25.58 -18.18
N SER A 267 -13.76 -25.06 -18.52
CA SER A 267 -15.02 -25.78 -18.33
C SER A 267 -15.06 -27.10 -19.10
N GLN A 268 -14.49 -27.15 -20.30
CA GLN A 268 -14.44 -28.39 -21.09
C GLN A 268 -13.48 -29.40 -20.45
N LEU A 269 -12.32 -28.95 -19.97
CA LEU A 269 -11.34 -29.83 -19.31
C LEU A 269 -11.82 -30.36 -17.96
N LEU A 270 -12.66 -29.61 -17.24
CA LEU A 270 -13.23 -30.01 -15.96
C LEU A 270 -14.49 -30.88 -16.09
N GLY A 271 -15.01 -31.11 -17.30
CA GLY A 271 -16.19 -31.92 -17.53
C GLY A 271 -17.48 -31.33 -16.92
N SER A 272 -18.36 -32.19 -16.40
CA SER A 272 -19.69 -31.80 -15.92
C SER A 272 -19.69 -30.84 -14.73
N ASP A 273 -18.62 -30.85 -13.92
CA ASP A 273 -18.51 -30.01 -12.72
C ASP A 273 -17.91 -28.63 -13.02
N GLY A 274 -17.39 -28.42 -14.23
CA GLY A 274 -16.72 -27.19 -14.67
C GLY A 274 -17.48 -25.91 -14.35
N PRO A 275 -18.78 -25.77 -14.71
CA PRO A 275 -19.54 -24.56 -14.41
C PRO A 275 -19.67 -24.25 -12.91
N GLN A 276 -19.75 -25.26 -12.05
CA GLN A 276 -19.84 -25.04 -10.61
C GLN A 276 -18.50 -24.59 -10.03
N ILE A 277 -17.40 -25.20 -10.50
CA ILE A 277 -16.03 -24.83 -10.14
C ILE A 277 -15.74 -23.38 -10.56
N LEU A 278 -16.11 -22.99 -11.78
CA LEU A 278 -15.84 -21.65 -12.33
C LEU A 278 -16.59 -20.53 -11.61
N ARG A 279 -17.83 -20.77 -11.15
CA ARG A 279 -18.52 -19.84 -10.23
C ARG A 279 -17.72 -19.64 -8.94
N GLY A 280 -17.11 -20.71 -8.44
CA GLY A 280 -16.23 -20.66 -7.29
C GLY A 280 -14.95 -19.88 -7.55
N VAL A 281 -14.33 -20.06 -8.72
CA VAL A 281 -13.11 -19.33 -9.14
C VAL A 281 -13.32 -17.82 -9.08
N PHE A 282 -14.47 -17.31 -9.54
CA PHE A 282 -14.81 -15.88 -9.41
C PHE A 282 -14.76 -15.42 -7.95
N LEU A 283 -15.49 -16.08 -7.05
CA LEU A 283 -15.56 -15.70 -5.63
C LEU A 283 -14.20 -15.80 -4.95
N CYS A 284 -13.41 -16.82 -5.30
CA CYS A 284 -12.04 -16.96 -4.83
C CYS A 284 -11.16 -15.78 -5.28
N GLY A 285 -11.26 -15.42 -6.57
CA GLY A 285 -10.57 -14.28 -7.15
C GLY A 285 -10.92 -12.95 -6.47
N VAL A 286 -12.20 -12.71 -6.15
CA VAL A 286 -12.66 -11.51 -5.42
C VAL A 286 -11.99 -11.41 -4.05
N VAL A 287 -11.96 -12.50 -3.29
CA VAL A 287 -11.37 -12.52 -1.93
C VAL A 287 -9.85 -12.36 -1.99
N LEU A 288 -9.16 -13.07 -2.90
CA LEU A 288 -7.71 -12.97 -3.07
C LEU A 288 -7.26 -11.58 -3.56
N ALA A 289 -8.02 -10.96 -4.47
CA ALA A 289 -7.76 -9.59 -4.91
C ALA A 289 -7.92 -8.59 -3.76
N GLY A 290 -8.95 -8.77 -2.92
CA GLY A 290 -9.17 -7.92 -1.74
C GLY A 290 -8.07 -8.05 -0.69
N LEU A 291 -7.43 -9.21 -0.56
CA LEU A 291 -6.42 -9.50 0.46
C LEU A 291 -5.28 -8.50 0.52
N GLY A 292 -4.65 -8.22 -0.64
CA GLY A 292 -3.47 -7.37 -0.71
C GLY A 292 -3.77 -5.93 -0.29
N VAL A 293 -4.85 -5.37 -0.82
CA VAL A 293 -5.25 -3.99 -0.54
C VAL A 293 -5.77 -3.82 0.89
N LEU A 294 -6.53 -4.80 1.40
CA LEU A 294 -7.00 -4.78 2.79
C LEU A 294 -5.84 -4.80 3.78
N ASN A 295 -4.81 -5.61 3.53
CA ASN A 295 -3.65 -5.68 4.43
C ASN A 295 -2.92 -4.32 4.52
N ASP A 296 -2.68 -3.66 3.38
CA ASP A 296 -2.00 -2.36 3.33
C ASP A 296 -2.77 -1.27 4.10
N VAL A 297 -4.07 -1.17 3.83
CA VAL A 297 -4.92 -0.16 4.46
C VAL A 297 -5.11 -0.44 5.95
N THR A 298 -5.36 -1.67 6.37
CA THR A 298 -5.61 -1.98 7.78
C THR A 298 -4.37 -1.80 8.65
N ILE A 299 -3.17 -2.14 8.15
CA ILE A 299 -1.91 -1.86 8.83
C ILE A 299 -1.66 -0.36 8.93
N THR A 300 -1.87 0.38 7.85
CA THR A 300 -1.68 1.83 7.83
C THR A 300 -2.66 2.53 8.79
N GLN A 301 -3.94 2.14 8.78
CA GLN A 301 -4.95 2.69 9.68
C GLN A 301 -4.66 2.38 11.16
N ALA A 302 -4.33 1.13 11.48
CA ALA A 302 -3.95 0.77 12.84
C ALA A 302 -2.74 1.60 13.28
N SER A 303 -1.69 1.67 12.45
CA SER A 303 -0.47 2.44 12.75
C SER A 303 -0.78 3.91 12.99
N ALA A 304 -1.58 4.55 12.13
CA ALA A 304 -1.98 5.95 12.28
C ALA A 304 -2.66 6.23 13.63
N VAL A 305 -3.60 5.36 14.05
CA VAL A 305 -4.27 5.51 15.34
C VAL A 305 -3.30 5.35 16.52
N TRP A 306 -2.33 4.44 16.41
CA TRP A 306 -1.31 4.27 17.45
C TRP A 306 -0.34 5.45 17.52
N GLU A 307 0.03 6.06 16.39
CA GLU A 307 0.83 7.30 16.37
C GLU A 307 0.04 8.49 16.94
N LEU A 308 -1.25 8.63 16.61
CA LEU A 308 -2.13 9.65 17.21
C LEU A 308 -2.24 9.49 18.73
N ARG A 309 -2.33 8.25 19.23
CA ARG A 309 -2.34 7.96 20.66
C ARG A 309 -0.98 8.24 21.32
N ALA A 310 0.12 7.98 20.62
CA ALA A 310 1.45 8.31 21.12
C ALA A 310 1.65 9.82 21.24
N ALA A 311 1.11 10.61 20.30
CA ALA A 311 1.15 12.06 20.33
C ALA A 311 0.24 12.69 21.41
N ASP A 312 -0.96 12.13 21.64
CA ASP A 312 -1.86 12.53 22.74
C ASP A 312 -2.26 11.32 23.61
N PRO A 313 -1.48 10.99 24.65
CA PRO A 313 -1.78 9.91 25.59
C PRO A 313 -3.04 10.14 26.44
N SER A 314 -3.67 11.31 26.37
CA SER A 314 -4.93 11.59 27.07
C SER A 314 -6.16 11.39 26.17
N ALA A 315 -5.97 11.33 24.85
CA ALA A 315 -7.05 11.25 23.87
C ALA A 315 -7.96 10.02 24.08
N GLY A 316 -9.25 10.26 24.35
CA GLY A 316 -10.24 9.20 24.41
C GLY A 316 -10.50 8.55 23.04
N TRP A 317 -11.09 7.35 23.04
CA TRP A 317 -11.29 6.54 21.83
C TRP A 317 -12.10 7.27 20.75
N ARG A 318 -13.04 8.16 21.14
CA ARG A 318 -13.81 8.97 20.19
C ARG A 318 -12.94 9.97 19.43
N ARG A 319 -12.02 10.64 20.13
CA ARG A 319 -11.09 11.60 19.51
C ARG A 319 -10.15 10.90 18.55
N LEU A 320 -9.57 9.78 18.98
CA LEU A 320 -8.72 8.93 18.15
C LEU A 320 -9.47 8.41 16.92
N PHE A 321 -10.72 7.98 17.09
CA PHE A 321 -11.55 7.54 15.97
C PHE A 321 -11.81 8.66 14.97
N THR A 322 -12.23 9.85 15.43
CA THR A 322 -12.51 10.98 14.53
C THR A 322 -11.25 11.45 13.78
N GLN A 323 -10.11 11.55 14.46
CA GLN A 323 -8.84 11.93 13.84
C GLN A 323 -8.33 10.84 12.89
N GLY A 324 -8.36 9.58 13.30
CA GLY A 324 -8.00 8.44 12.45
C GLY A 324 -8.90 8.32 11.22
N MET A 325 -10.20 8.59 11.35
CA MET A 325 -11.12 8.61 10.20
C MET A 325 -10.87 9.78 9.25
N SER A 326 -10.29 10.89 9.72
CA SER A 326 -9.87 11.95 8.81
C SER A 326 -8.78 11.44 7.87
N ILE A 327 -7.75 10.79 8.43
CA ILE A 327 -6.67 10.15 7.67
C ILE A 327 -7.24 9.03 6.78
N GLY A 328 -8.15 8.22 7.31
CA GLY A 328 -8.81 7.15 6.58
C GLY A 328 -9.56 7.62 5.33
N ARG A 329 -10.21 8.80 5.38
CA ARG A 329 -10.90 9.36 4.19
C ARG A 329 -9.93 9.73 3.07
N ASP A 330 -8.75 10.22 3.40
CA ASP A 330 -7.71 10.53 2.41
C ASP A 330 -7.18 9.24 1.76
N HIS A 331 -7.04 8.17 2.54
CA HIS A 331 -6.72 6.84 2.00
C HIS A 331 -7.83 6.23 1.14
N ILE A 332 -9.12 6.46 1.46
CA ILE A 332 -10.23 6.00 0.61
C ILE A 332 -10.10 6.61 -0.79
N ALA A 333 -9.89 7.93 -0.88
CA ALA A 333 -9.81 8.59 -2.17
C ALA A 333 -8.65 8.05 -3.03
N SER A 334 -7.47 7.90 -2.45
CA SER A 334 -6.28 7.38 -3.16
C SER A 334 -6.41 5.90 -3.56
N THR A 335 -6.98 5.06 -2.70
CA THR A 335 -7.14 3.62 -2.97
C THR A 335 -8.19 3.35 -4.05
N VAL A 336 -9.28 4.11 -4.10
CA VAL A 336 -10.29 4.00 -5.17
C VAL A 336 -9.65 4.24 -6.54
N TYR A 337 -8.82 5.28 -6.68
CA TYR A 337 -8.12 5.53 -7.95
C TYR A 337 -7.11 4.46 -8.29
N THR A 338 -6.34 4.00 -7.29
CA THR A 338 -5.31 2.97 -7.48
C THR A 338 -5.93 1.68 -8.02
N ILE A 339 -7.03 1.23 -7.39
CA ILE A 339 -7.76 0.04 -7.83
C ILE A 339 -8.35 0.27 -9.22
N ALA A 340 -9.10 1.36 -9.43
CA ALA A 340 -9.78 1.62 -10.69
C ALA A 340 -8.80 1.68 -11.88
N PHE A 341 -7.67 2.37 -11.75
CA PHE A 341 -6.68 2.46 -12.83
C PHE A 341 -5.88 1.17 -13.03
N ALA A 342 -5.59 0.41 -11.97
CA ALA A 342 -4.94 -0.89 -12.11
C ALA A 342 -5.81 -1.87 -12.91
N TYR A 343 -7.10 -1.94 -12.61
CA TYR A 343 -8.04 -2.79 -13.34
C TYR A 343 -8.32 -2.26 -14.75
N ALA A 344 -8.54 -0.96 -14.94
CA ALA A 344 -8.69 -0.38 -16.26
C ALA A 344 -7.46 -0.64 -17.15
N GLY A 345 -6.26 -0.55 -16.56
CA GLY A 345 -4.98 -0.88 -17.23
C GLY A 345 -4.91 -2.34 -17.67
N ALA A 346 -5.30 -3.27 -16.78
CA ALA A 346 -5.35 -4.70 -17.10
C ALA A 346 -6.40 -5.03 -18.18
N SER A 347 -7.50 -4.27 -18.25
CA SER A 347 -8.58 -4.45 -19.23
C SER A 347 -8.41 -3.65 -20.52
N LEU A 348 -7.28 -2.96 -20.75
CA LEU A 348 -7.05 -2.14 -21.94
C LEU A 348 -7.30 -2.85 -23.28
N PRO A 349 -6.86 -4.10 -23.51
CA PRO A 349 -7.15 -4.79 -24.77
C PRO A 349 -8.64 -4.95 -25.04
N VAL A 350 -9.42 -5.21 -23.99
CA VAL A 350 -10.87 -5.34 -24.10
C VAL A 350 -11.51 -3.98 -24.33
N LEU A 351 -11.05 -2.92 -23.65
CA LEU A 351 -11.51 -1.55 -23.87
C LEU A 351 -11.26 -1.08 -25.32
N LEU A 352 -10.09 -1.42 -25.88
CA LEU A 352 -9.77 -1.13 -27.29
C LEU A 352 -10.70 -1.90 -28.24
N LEU A 353 -11.03 -3.15 -27.92
CA LEU A 353 -11.99 -3.94 -28.70
C LEU A 353 -13.37 -3.26 -28.75
N LEU A 354 -13.77 -2.54 -27.69
CA LEU A 354 -15.03 -1.79 -27.67
C LEU A 354 -15.01 -0.62 -28.64
N GLU A 355 -13.90 0.11 -28.65
CA GLU A 355 -13.69 1.22 -29.56
C GLU A 355 -13.73 0.73 -31.02
N VAL A 356 -13.13 -0.43 -31.29
CA VAL A 356 -13.13 -1.04 -32.63
C VAL A 356 -14.51 -1.55 -33.04
N TYR A 357 -15.26 -2.21 -32.16
CA TYR A 357 -16.59 -2.75 -32.49
C TYR A 357 -17.71 -1.71 -32.56
N GLY A 358 -17.47 -0.47 -32.15
CA GLY A 358 -18.47 0.60 -32.21
C GLY A 358 -19.72 0.33 -31.36
N GLN A 359 -19.61 -0.54 -30.35
CA GLN A 359 -20.75 -0.92 -29.50
C GLN A 359 -21.09 0.20 -28.50
N PRO A 360 -22.37 0.41 -28.16
CA PRO A 360 -22.75 1.34 -27.12
C PRO A 360 -22.12 0.94 -25.78
N LEU A 361 -21.45 1.89 -25.10
CA LEU A 361 -20.80 1.66 -23.81
C LEU A 361 -21.72 0.98 -22.79
N GLY A 362 -22.99 1.40 -22.73
CA GLY A 362 -23.96 0.84 -21.80
C GLY A 362 -24.22 -0.66 -21.98
N GLN A 363 -24.34 -1.14 -23.23
CA GLN A 363 -24.56 -2.56 -23.50
C GLN A 363 -23.32 -3.39 -23.20
N THR A 364 -22.15 -2.83 -23.47
CA THR A 364 -20.89 -3.52 -23.21
C THR A 364 -20.59 -3.66 -21.72
N LEU A 365 -20.78 -2.59 -20.94
CA LEU A 365 -20.56 -2.64 -19.49
C LEU A 365 -21.47 -3.66 -18.80
N THR A 366 -22.60 -4.02 -19.41
CA THR A 366 -23.52 -5.06 -18.94
C THR A 366 -23.26 -6.45 -19.51
N SER A 367 -22.24 -6.62 -20.36
CA SER A 367 -21.84 -7.94 -20.86
C SER A 367 -21.14 -8.75 -19.77
N GLY A 368 -21.19 -10.10 -19.86
CA GLY A 368 -20.68 -11.01 -18.83
C GLY A 368 -19.27 -10.70 -18.32
N PRO A 369 -18.23 -10.62 -19.18
CA PRO A 369 -16.85 -10.34 -18.75
C PRO A 369 -16.68 -9.01 -18.02
N PHE A 370 -17.35 -7.96 -18.51
CA PHE A 370 -17.28 -6.64 -17.90
C PHE A 370 -18.06 -6.57 -16.59
N ALA A 371 -19.25 -7.16 -16.54
CA ALA A 371 -20.05 -7.24 -15.33
C ALA A 371 -19.28 -7.96 -14.22
N GLU A 372 -18.57 -9.04 -14.55
CA GLU A 372 -17.72 -9.77 -13.62
C GLU A 372 -16.61 -8.88 -13.03
N GLU A 373 -15.86 -8.17 -13.89
CA GLU A 373 -14.76 -7.30 -13.44
C GLU A 373 -15.26 -6.09 -12.63
N ILE A 374 -16.40 -5.51 -13.04
CA ILE A 374 -17.05 -4.41 -12.32
C ILE A 374 -17.49 -4.89 -10.94
N VAL A 375 -18.18 -6.04 -10.83
CA VAL A 375 -18.61 -6.59 -9.54
C VAL A 375 -17.40 -6.90 -8.65
N ARG A 376 -16.32 -7.48 -9.20
CA ARG A 376 -15.08 -7.76 -8.48
C ARG A 376 -14.45 -6.47 -7.92
N THR A 377 -14.32 -5.46 -8.77
CA THR A 377 -13.74 -4.15 -8.42
C THR A 377 -14.58 -3.43 -7.36
N LEU A 378 -15.91 -3.42 -7.52
CA LEU A 378 -16.83 -2.77 -6.60
C LEU A 378 -16.90 -3.50 -5.25
N ALA A 379 -16.96 -4.83 -5.23
CA ALA A 379 -16.95 -5.62 -4.00
C ALA A 379 -15.66 -5.42 -3.21
N GLY A 380 -14.50 -5.46 -3.88
CA GLY A 380 -13.20 -5.18 -3.27
C GLY A 380 -13.12 -3.75 -2.70
N SER A 381 -13.54 -2.75 -3.48
CA SER A 381 -13.52 -1.34 -3.06
C SER A 381 -14.48 -1.07 -1.89
N MET A 382 -15.70 -1.62 -1.92
CA MET A 382 -16.65 -1.50 -0.81
C MET A 382 -16.12 -2.18 0.46
N GLY A 383 -15.54 -3.38 0.33
CA GLY A 383 -14.91 -4.07 1.45
C GLY A 383 -13.77 -3.26 2.08
N LEU A 384 -12.97 -2.58 1.25
CA LEU A 384 -11.91 -1.68 1.71
C LEU A 384 -12.45 -0.46 2.45
N VAL A 385 -13.43 0.23 1.86
CA VAL A 385 -14.07 1.42 2.46
C VAL A 385 -14.68 1.08 3.81
N LEU A 386 -15.26 -0.13 3.97
CA LEU A 386 -15.82 -0.59 5.23
C LEU A 386 -14.76 -1.08 6.23
N ALA A 387 -13.62 -1.61 5.77
CA ALA A 387 -12.53 -2.06 6.64
C ALA A 387 -11.85 -0.91 7.37
N ILE A 388 -11.81 0.31 6.79
CA ILE A 388 -11.23 1.50 7.40
C ILE A 388 -11.92 1.90 8.72
N PRO A 389 -13.22 2.23 8.76
CA PRO A 389 -13.89 2.62 10.00
C PRO A 389 -13.86 1.51 11.05
N LEU A 390 -13.94 0.25 10.61
CA LEU A 390 -13.84 -0.90 11.51
C LEU A 390 -12.45 -0.99 12.16
N THR A 391 -11.39 -0.90 11.36
CA THR A 391 -10.02 -1.00 11.88
C THR A 391 -9.71 0.18 12.78
N THR A 392 -10.16 1.38 12.40
CA THR A 392 -9.97 2.61 13.18
C THR A 392 -10.69 2.53 14.53
N VAL A 393 -11.92 2.01 14.59
CA VAL A 393 -12.63 1.88 15.88
C VAL A 393 -11.98 0.82 16.78
N VAL A 394 -11.58 -0.33 16.23
CA VAL A 394 -10.89 -1.37 16.99
C VAL A 394 -9.54 -0.84 17.50
N ALA A 395 -8.77 -0.15 16.65
CA ALA A 395 -7.49 0.46 17.03
C ALA A 395 -7.66 1.51 18.13
N ALA A 396 -8.66 2.38 18.02
CA ALA A 396 -8.92 3.41 19.02
C ALA A 396 -9.31 2.82 20.38
N LEU A 397 -10.14 1.77 20.39
CA LEU A 397 -10.54 1.06 21.61
C LEU A 397 -9.34 0.34 22.24
N VAL A 398 -8.59 -0.43 21.45
CA VAL A 398 -7.42 -1.18 21.93
C VAL A 398 -6.35 -0.22 22.47
N ALA A 399 -6.04 0.86 21.74
CA ALA A 399 -5.04 1.84 22.13
C ALA A 399 -5.35 2.49 23.49
N VAL A 400 -6.62 2.84 23.73
CA VAL A 400 -7.07 3.40 25.03
C VAL A 400 -7.01 2.35 26.13
N THR A 401 -7.39 1.10 25.87
CA THR A 401 -7.35 0.03 26.88
C THR A 401 -5.92 -0.38 27.28
N ALA A 402 -4.97 -0.30 26.34
CA ALA A 402 -3.57 -0.65 26.56
C ALA A 402 -2.79 0.45 27.32
N SER A 403 -3.14 1.72 27.11
CA SER A 403 -2.40 2.88 27.63
C SER A 403 -2.73 3.26 29.09
N GLY A 404 -3.35 2.38 29.86
CA GLY A 404 -3.67 2.64 31.28
C GLY A 404 -2.45 2.73 32.21
N GLU A 405 -1.23 2.56 31.69
CA GLU A 405 0.01 2.33 32.46
C GLU A 405 1.02 3.49 32.38
N GLN A 406 1.23 4.12 31.21
CA GLN A 406 2.18 5.25 31.06
C GLN A 406 1.83 6.45 31.95
N ALA A 407 0.54 6.80 32.06
CA ALA A 407 0.08 7.97 32.82
C ALA A 407 0.31 7.90 34.34
N ARG A 408 0.73 6.75 34.89
CA ARG A 408 1.09 6.61 36.32
C ARG A 408 2.58 6.54 36.57
N VAL A 409 3.38 6.05 35.61
CA VAL A 409 4.85 6.03 35.75
C VAL A 409 5.38 7.46 35.80
N ASP A 410 4.83 8.36 34.98
CA ASP A 410 5.21 9.79 35.03
C ASP A 410 4.77 10.46 36.35
N ALA A 411 3.58 10.11 36.87
CA ALA A 411 3.06 10.65 38.13
C ALA A 411 3.78 10.11 39.39
N ASP A 412 4.22 8.85 39.39
CA ASP A 412 5.05 8.28 40.46
C ASP A 412 6.52 8.71 40.33
N THR A 413 7.03 8.94 39.12
CA THR A 413 8.37 9.50 38.89
C THR A 413 8.44 10.96 39.31
N GLU A 414 7.40 11.77 39.04
CA GLU A 414 7.28 13.14 39.57
C GLU A 414 7.19 13.14 41.11
N ARG A 415 6.49 12.19 41.74
CA ARG A 415 6.42 12.08 43.21
C ARG A 415 7.74 11.61 43.83
N VAL A 416 8.47 10.69 43.18
CA VAL A 416 9.79 10.25 43.63
C VAL A 416 10.84 11.34 43.42
N HIS A 417 10.79 12.10 42.33
CA HIS A 417 11.67 13.26 42.11
C HIS A 417 11.37 14.43 43.06
N ALA A 418 10.09 14.68 43.39
CA ALA A 418 9.72 15.69 44.40
C ALA A 418 10.30 15.38 45.80
N HIS A 419 10.43 14.10 46.17
CA HIS A 419 11.05 13.69 47.44
C HIS A 419 12.58 13.61 47.39
N THR A 420 13.18 13.45 46.21
CA THR A 420 14.65 13.33 46.07
C THR A 420 15.34 14.70 45.92
N HIS A 421 14.63 15.75 45.47
CA HIS A 421 15.18 17.11 45.36
C HIS A 421 15.42 17.85 46.70
N ALA A 422 15.03 17.27 47.84
CA ALA A 422 15.28 17.86 49.17
C ALA A 422 16.68 17.54 49.75
N ALA A 423 17.47 16.67 49.12
CA ALA A 423 18.77 16.25 49.66
C ALA A 423 19.87 16.15 48.59
N GLY A 424 20.51 17.28 48.32
CA GLY A 424 21.91 17.37 47.91
C GLY A 424 22.29 16.96 46.48
N ILE A 425 22.95 17.89 45.77
CA ILE A 425 24.28 17.76 45.13
C ILE A 425 24.37 18.71 43.93
N GLY A 426 25.37 19.60 43.98
CA GLY A 426 26.20 19.95 42.82
C GLY A 426 25.62 20.88 41.77
N ALA A 427 25.70 22.18 42.03
CA ALA A 427 25.54 23.23 41.02
C ALA A 427 26.55 23.03 39.87
N ARG A 428 26.05 22.66 38.69
CA ARG A 428 26.70 22.96 37.40
C ARG A 428 26.07 24.23 36.86
N ALA A 429 26.90 25.21 36.53
CA ALA A 429 26.49 26.56 36.15
C ALA A 429 25.48 26.54 34.98
N VAL A 430 24.26 26.97 35.27
CA VAL A 430 23.23 27.35 34.30
C VAL A 430 23.59 28.75 33.79
N PRO A 431 23.54 29.03 32.47
CA PRO A 431 23.72 30.39 31.97
C PRO A 431 22.59 31.30 32.49
N ARG A 432 22.92 32.58 32.69
CA ARG A 432 22.06 33.63 33.26
C ARG A 432 20.70 33.78 32.56
N PRO A 433 19.68 34.35 33.24
CA PRO A 433 18.34 34.50 32.67
C PRO A 433 18.34 35.51 31.51
N GLY A 434 18.42 35.00 30.28
CA GLY A 434 17.93 35.67 29.08
C GLY A 434 16.46 35.28 28.87
N ALA A 435 15.68 36.15 28.21
CA ALA A 435 14.27 35.88 27.90
C ALA A 435 14.12 34.51 27.21
N ALA A 436 13.02 33.82 27.52
CA ALA A 436 12.72 32.51 26.94
C ALA A 436 12.72 32.59 25.40
N PRO A 437 13.48 31.72 24.68
CA PRO A 437 13.75 31.90 23.27
C PRO A 437 12.47 31.69 22.45
N ARG A 438 12.07 32.73 21.68
CA ARG A 438 10.92 32.71 20.79
C ARG A 438 11.41 32.89 19.37
N VAL A 439 11.29 31.83 18.58
CA VAL A 439 11.95 31.75 17.28
C VAL A 439 10.95 31.33 16.23
N VAL A 440 10.95 32.03 15.09
CA VAL A 440 10.21 31.63 13.89
C VAL A 440 11.20 31.18 12.83
N VAL A 441 11.12 29.92 12.42
CA VAL A 441 11.85 29.39 11.27
C VAL A 441 11.01 29.59 10.01
N MET A 442 11.45 30.51 9.16
CA MET A 442 10.73 30.97 7.97
C MET A 442 11.41 30.65 6.65
N GLY A 443 10.64 30.80 5.57
CA GLY A 443 11.06 30.53 4.19
C GLY A 443 9.93 29.90 3.36
N VAL A 444 10.13 29.83 2.05
CA VAL A 444 9.14 29.28 1.13
C VAL A 444 8.90 27.77 1.37
N SER A 445 7.81 27.23 0.84
CA SER A 445 7.49 25.81 0.95
C SER A 445 8.60 24.97 0.30
N GLY A 446 8.94 23.85 0.95
CA GLY A 446 10.04 22.99 0.52
C GLY A 446 11.44 23.38 1.01
N CYS A 447 11.65 24.54 1.64
CA CYS A 447 12.98 24.94 2.12
C CYS A 447 13.48 24.15 3.34
N GLY A 448 12.59 23.47 4.08
CA GLY A 448 12.93 22.61 5.23
C GLY A 448 12.58 23.16 6.62
N LYS A 449 11.65 24.13 6.71
CA LYS A 449 11.23 24.78 7.96
C LYS A 449 10.94 23.79 9.10
N SER A 450 10.06 22.82 8.88
CA SER A 450 9.64 21.88 9.94
C SER A 450 10.81 21.01 10.41
N THR A 451 11.66 20.54 9.49
CA THR A 451 12.84 19.73 9.82
C THR A 451 13.88 20.52 10.62
N VAL A 452 14.25 21.73 10.15
CA VAL A 452 15.24 22.56 10.85
C VAL A 452 14.66 23.09 12.16
N GLY A 453 13.38 23.46 12.17
CA GLY A 453 12.66 23.93 13.36
C GLY A 453 12.62 22.90 14.48
N ALA A 454 12.29 21.63 14.17
CA ALA A 454 12.30 20.56 15.16
C ALA A 454 13.71 20.33 15.74
N LEU A 455 14.74 20.29 14.87
CA LEU A 455 16.14 20.13 15.28
C LEU A 455 16.68 21.30 16.10
N LEU A 456 16.20 22.52 15.83
CA LEU A 456 16.55 23.72 16.58
C LEU A 456 15.86 23.74 17.95
N ALA A 457 14.59 23.37 18.00
CA ALA A 457 13.82 23.29 19.26
C ALA A 457 14.45 22.29 20.24
N GLU A 458 14.86 21.12 19.73
CA GLU A 458 15.60 20.11 20.51
C GLU A 458 16.89 20.67 21.10
N ARG A 459 17.65 21.45 20.31
CA ARG A 459 18.91 22.07 20.75
C ARG A 459 18.70 23.17 21.80
N LEU A 460 17.63 23.94 21.65
CA LEU A 460 17.30 25.02 22.58
C LEU A 460 16.54 24.52 23.82
N GLY A 461 16.11 23.26 23.85
CA GLY A 461 15.36 22.68 24.96
C GLY A 461 13.94 23.24 25.09
N VAL A 462 13.32 23.66 23.98
CA VAL A 462 11.99 24.28 23.93
C VAL A 462 11.04 23.49 23.00
N PRO A 463 9.71 23.63 23.15
CA PRO A 463 8.76 22.99 22.24
C PRO A 463 8.90 23.49 20.79
N PHE A 464 8.65 22.57 19.86
CA PHE A 464 8.47 22.85 18.44
C PHE A 464 6.97 22.90 18.10
N LEU A 465 6.56 23.88 17.29
CA LEU A 465 5.22 23.93 16.70
C LEU A 465 5.32 24.13 15.19
N ASP A 466 4.49 23.42 14.43
CA ASP A 466 4.29 23.72 13.02
C ASP A 466 3.09 24.68 12.88
N ALA A 467 3.30 25.86 12.31
CA ALA A 467 2.24 26.85 12.18
C ALA A 467 1.11 26.37 11.27
N ASP A 468 1.38 25.44 10.35
CA ASP A 468 0.37 24.90 9.45
C ASP A 468 -0.75 24.19 10.22
N ASP A 469 -0.46 23.62 11.41
CA ASP A 469 -1.44 22.99 12.31
C ASP A 469 -2.42 23.99 12.94
N LEU A 470 -2.08 25.29 12.94
CA LEU A 470 -2.89 26.35 13.52
C LEU A 470 -3.84 27.02 12.51
N HIS A 471 -3.89 26.53 11.26
CA HIS A 471 -4.78 27.09 10.26
C HIS A 471 -6.26 26.88 10.64
N PRO A 472 -7.10 27.93 10.56
CA PRO A 472 -8.54 27.78 10.63
C PRO A 472 -9.04 26.83 9.55
N ARG A 473 -10.13 26.10 9.83
CA ARG A 473 -10.74 25.17 8.85
C ARG A 473 -11.02 25.82 7.49
N SER A 474 -11.47 27.08 7.47
CA SER A 474 -11.70 27.83 6.24
C SER A 474 -10.45 27.97 5.35
N ASN A 475 -9.26 28.05 5.96
CA ASN A 475 -8.01 28.15 5.23
C ASN A 475 -7.58 26.78 4.70
N VAL A 476 -7.74 25.73 5.52
CA VAL A 476 -7.49 24.35 5.11
C VAL A 476 -8.39 23.98 3.92
N ASP A 477 -9.69 24.30 3.99
CA ASP A 477 -10.66 24.01 2.94
C ASP A 477 -10.33 24.77 1.63
N LYS A 478 -9.94 26.05 1.71
CA LYS A 478 -9.50 26.84 0.55
C LYS A 478 -8.25 26.26 -0.10
N MET A 479 -7.23 25.91 0.70
CA MET A 479 -6.00 25.32 0.18
C MET A 479 -6.23 23.93 -0.40
N ALA A 480 -7.09 23.11 0.22
CA ALA A 480 -7.50 21.80 -0.31
C ALA A 480 -8.23 21.90 -1.65
N ALA A 481 -8.97 23.00 -1.88
CA ALA A 481 -9.60 23.32 -3.16
C ALA A 481 -8.63 23.92 -4.21
N GLY A 482 -7.33 24.04 -3.90
CA GLY A 482 -6.33 24.64 -4.78
C GLY A 482 -6.42 26.17 -4.90
N VAL A 483 -7.19 26.82 -4.03
CA VAL A 483 -7.36 28.29 -4.02
C VAL A 483 -6.31 28.90 -3.09
N PRO A 484 -5.44 29.81 -3.58
CA PRO A 484 -4.44 30.45 -2.74
C PRO A 484 -5.10 31.36 -1.69
N LEU A 485 -4.58 31.33 -0.46
CA LEU A 485 -5.05 32.21 0.61
C LEU A 485 -4.75 33.67 0.29
N THR A 486 -5.63 34.57 0.73
CA THR A 486 -5.42 36.02 0.71
C THR A 486 -4.77 36.52 2.00
N ASP A 487 -4.41 37.80 2.07
CA ASP A 487 -3.90 38.40 3.32
C ASP A 487 -4.97 38.40 4.43
N GLU A 488 -6.24 38.61 4.07
CA GLU A 488 -7.37 38.55 5.00
C GLU A 488 -7.56 37.15 5.58
N ASP A 489 -7.34 36.11 4.76
CA ASP A 489 -7.38 34.71 5.22
C ASP A 489 -6.23 34.38 6.18
N ARG A 490 -5.04 34.95 5.97
CA ARG A 490 -3.84 34.65 6.78
C ARG A 490 -3.83 35.37 8.12
N LEU A 491 -4.50 36.52 8.25
CA LEU A 491 -4.41 37.34 9.45
C LEU A 491 -4.90 36.64 10.74
N PRO A 492 -6.06 35.93 10.77
CA PRO A 492 -6.49 35.19 11.95
C PRO A 492 -5.53 34.06 12.33
N TRP A 493 -4.97 33.38 11.33
CA TRP A 493 -3.97 32.32 11.52
C TRP A 493 -2.68 32.86 12.13
N LEU A 494 -2.15 33.97 11.62
CA LEU A 494 -0.93 34.60 12.15
C LEU A 494 -1.09 35.06 13.60
N ARG A 495 -2.30 35.51 14.00
CA ARG A 495 -2.59 35.84 15.40
C ARG A 495 -2.51 34.61 16.30
N LEU A 496 -3.08 33.48 15.89
CA LEU A 496 -2.97 32.22 16.64
C LEU A 496 -1.51 31.78 16.80
N VAL A 497 -0.70 31.94 15.75
CA VAL A 497 0.74 31.65 15.80
C VAL A 497 1.46 32.57 16.78
N GLY A 498 1.14 33.88 16.76
CA GLY A 498 1.69 34.86 17.69
C GLY A 498 1.30 34.59 19.14
N GLU A 499 0.04 34.25 19.40
CA GLU A 499 -0.46 33.86 20.72
C GLU A 499 0.26 32.62 21.24
N ALA A 500 0.42 31.58 20.40
CA ALA A 500 1.15 30.37 20.77
C ALA A 500 2.63 30.63 21.10
N LEU A 501 3.28 31.57 20.39
CA LEU A 501 4.63 32.03 20.70
C LEU A 501 4.71 32.79 22.04
N ALA A 502 3.73 33.67 22.30
CA ALA A 502 3.71 34.52 23.49
C ALA A 502 3.44 33.70 24.76
N GLU A 503 2.49 32.77 24.71
CA GLU A 503 2.03 31.97 25.85
C GLU A 503 3.00 30.86 26.26
N ALA A 504 4.00 30.53 25.42
CA ALA A 504 4.99 29.50 25.71
C ALA A 504 5.93 29.90 26.87
N PRO A 505 5.81 29.32 28.08
CA PRO A 505 6.53 29.81 29.27
C PRO A 505 8.04 29.58 29.20
N ALA A 506 8.45 28.50 28.53
CA ALA A 506 9.84 28.14 28.30
C ALA A 506 10.39 28.66 26.95
N GLY A 507 9.57 29.38 26.17
CA GLY A 507 9.88 29.73 24.79
C GLY A 507 9.41 28.65 23.81
N ALA A 508 9.53 28.92 22.50
CA ALA A 508 9.11 28.01 21.44
C ALA A 508 9.84 28.30 20.13
N VAL A 509 10.02 27.25 19.32
CA VAL A 509 10.41 27.37 17.92
C VAL A 509 9.21 27.03 17.05
N VAL A 510 8.83 27.94 16.16
CA VAL A 510 7.68 27.76 15.27
C VAL A 510 8.12 27.76 13.81
N ALA A 511 7.77 26.71 13.06
CA ALA A 511 7.90 26.72 11.60
C ALA A 511 6.73 27.53 11.01
N CYS A 512 7.00 28.68 10.38
CA CYS A 512 5.95 29.51 9.79
C CYS A 512 6.47 30.16 8.50
N SER A 513 5.66 30.21 7.44
CA SER A 513 6.11 30.78 6.15
C SER A 513 6.50 32.25 6.27
N ALA A 514 5.73 33.06 7.02
CA ALA A 514 6.03 34.44 7.41
C ALA A 514 6.67 35.32 6.30
N LEU A 515 6.21 35.16 5.06
CA LEU A 515 6.91 35.64 3.86
C LEU A 515 6.90 37.16 3.70
N ARG A 516 5.87 37.86 4.20
CA ARG A 516 5.76 39.32 4.14
C ARG A 516 6.08 39.98 5.47
N ARG A 517 6.62 41.19 5.44
CA ARG A 517 6.88 42.01 6.62
C ARG A 517 5.61 42.20 7.44
N GLY A 518 4.48 42.53 6.81
CA GLY A 518 3.20 42.66 7.51
C GLY A 518 2.78 41.40 8.29
N TYR A 519 3.19 40.20 7.86
CA TYR A 519 2.93 38.97 8.63
C TYR A 519 3.84 38.85 9.85
N ARG A 520 5.12 39.23 9.68
CA ARG A 520 6.11 39.24 10.75
C ARG A 520 5.78 40.30 11.79
N ASP A 521 5.23 41.44 11.39
CA ASP A 521 4.74 42.49 12.27
C ASP A 521 3.64 41.97 13.22
N VAL A 522 2.68 41.19 12.70
CA VAL A 522 1.63 40.56 13.53
C VAL A 522 2.23 39.62 14.57
N LEU A 523 3.29 38.87 14.22
CA LEU A 523 3.98 37.98 15.17
C LEU A 523 4.75 38.77 16.23
N ARG A 524 5.39 39.88 15.83
CA ARG A 524 6.13 40.78 16.74
C ARG A 524 5.19 41.56 17.67
N GLU A 525 3.96 41.86 17.25
CA GLU A 525 2.95 42.47 18.13
C GLU A 525 2.59 41.56 19.30
N ALA A 526 2.45 40.26 19.05
CA ALA A 526 2.14 39.27 20.09
C ALA A 526 3.37 38.87 20.93
N ALA A 527 4.54 38.75 20.29
CA ALA A 527 5.80 38.37 20.92
C ALA A 527 6.94 39.33 20.45
N PRO A 528 7.14 40.48 21.12
CA PRO A 528 8.13 41.49 20.72
C PRO A 528 9.57 40.99 20.64
N GLU A 529 9.91 39.96 21.40
CA GLU A 529 11.22 39.31 21.45
C GLU A 529 11.42 38.21 20.40
N VAL A 530 10.47 37.99 19.49
CA VAL A 530 10.56 36.94 18.47
C VAL A 530 11.73 37.19 17.52
N ARG A 531 12.52 36.14 17.26
CA ARG A 531 13.64 36.13 16.32
C ARG A 531 13.28 35.33 15.07
N PHE A 532 13.69 35.80 13.89
CA PHE A 532 13.41 35.13 12.62
C PHE A 532 14.66 34.42 12.07
N VAL A 533 14.55 33.10 11.87
CA VAL A 533 15.54 32.28 11.18
C VAL A 533 15.03 32.00 9.78
N HIS A 534 15.61 32.62 8.76
CA HIS A 534 15.21 32.44 7.38
C HIS A 534 16.09 31.43 6.66
N LEU A 535 15.46 30.34 6.22
CA LEU A 535 16.07 29.33 5.36
C LEU A 535 16.01 29.81 3.90
N ALA A 536 17.06 30.48 3.46
CA ALA A 536 17.18 31.08 2.15
C ALA A 536 17.80 30.09 1.15
N GLY A 537 17.31 30.10 -0.09
CA GLY A 537 17.88 29.31 -1.18
C GLY A 537 17.54 29.87 -2.54
N THR A 538 18.34 29.52 -3.54
CA THR A 538 18.03 29.84 -4.94
C THR A 538 16.82 29.04 -5.41
N ARG A 539 16.17 29.53 -6.46
CA ARG A 539 15.03 28.84 -7.09
C ARG A 539 15.40 27.40 -7.47
N GLU A 540 16.61 27.18 -7.98
CA GLU A 540 17.12 25.88 -8.41
C GLU A 540 17.29 24.93 -7.23
N GLN A 541 17.87 25.40 -6.11
CA GLN A 541 18.02 24.59 -4.89
C GLN A 541 16.65 24.18 -4.33
N LEU A 542 15.69 25.10 -4.33
CA LEU A 542 14.33 24.85 -3.84
C LEU A 542 13.56 23.89 -4.76
N ALA A 543 13.65 24.06 -6.07
CA ALA A 543 13.03 23.17 -7.05
C ALA A 543 13.64 21.76 -7.01
N ALA A 544 14.96 21.64 -6.85
CA ALA A 544 15.64 20.35 -6.68
C ALA A 544 15.17 19.63 -5.40
N ARG A 545 15.02 20.36 -4.28
CA ARG A 545 14.48 19.79 -3.04
C ARG A 545 13.02 19.35 -3.19
N LEU A 546 12.19 20.09 -3.90
CA LEU A 546 10.78 19.75 -4.14
C LEU A 546 10.60 18.53 -5.06
N THR A 547 11.41 18.41 -6.11
CA THR A 547 11.37 17.27 -7.04
C THR A 547 11.91 15.98 -6.43
N SER A 548 12.79 16.07 -5.43
CA SER A 548 13.31 14.90 -4.69
C SER A 548 12.35 14.30 -3.67
N ARG A 549 11.17 14.90 -3.42
CA ARG A 549 10.15 14.37 -2.48
C ARG A 549 9.21 13.41 -3.19
N VAL A 550 9.09 12.20 -2.66
CA VAL A 550 8.32 11.10 -3.25
C VAL A 550 6.80 11.24 -3.01
N ASP A 551 6.38 11.98 -1.98
CA ASP A 551 4.97 11.99 -1.51
C ASP A 551 4.13 13.23 -1.86
N HIS A 552 4.72 14.33 -2.35
CA HIS A 552 3.95 15.52 -2.72
C HIS A 552 4.58 16.27 -3.91
N PHE A 553 3.99 16.11 -5.10
CA PHE A 553 4.33 16.94 -6.25
C PHE A 553 3.75 18.35 -6.06
N MET A 554 4.62 19.36 -5.93
CA MET A 554 4.20 20.76 -5.89
C MET A 554 4.51 21.43 -7.24
N PRO A 555 3.50 21.96 -7.96
CA PRO A 555 3.70 22.62 -9.24
C PRO A 555 4.73 23.76 -9.17
N ALA A 556 5.62 23.86 -10.16
CA ALA A 556 6.65 24.92 -10.23
C ALA A 556 6.05 26.35 -10.14
N ALA A 557 4.81 26.53 -10.61
CA ALA A 557 4.10 27.81 -10.52
C ALA A 557 3.83 28.27 -9.07
N LEU A 558 3.68 27.35 -8.11
CA LEU A 558 3.49 27.70 -6.70
C LEU A 558 4.79 28.17 -6.03
N LEU A 559 5.93 27.58 -6.38
CA LEU A 559 7.24 28.04 -5.90
C LEU A 559 7.50 29.49 -6.34
N ASP A 560 7.17 29.81 -7.58
CA ASP A 560 7.35 31.15 -8.15
C ASP A 560 6.49 32.19 -7.45
N SER A 561 5.24 31.84 -7.17
CA SER A 561 4.32 32.72 -6.42
C SER A 561 4.81 33.00 -4.99
N GLN A 562 5.44 32.03 -4.33
CA GLN A 562 5.97 32.20 -2.98
C GLN A 562 7.28 33.00 -2.95
N LEU A 563 8.17 32.79 -3.93
CA LEU A 563 9.37 33.61 -4.09
C LEU A 563 9.01 35.06 -4.41
N ALA A 564 7.97 35.30 -5.23
CA ALA A 564 7.46 36.64 -5.48
C ALA A 564 6.78 37.29 -4.26
N THR A 565 6.29 36.48 -3.32
CA THR A 565 5.65 36.94 -2.07
C THR A 565 6.67 37.20 -0.95
N LEU A 566 7.88 36.64 -1.06
CA LEU A 566 8.93 36.76 -0.04
C LEU A 566 9.54 38.16 -0.03
N GLU A 567 9.26 38.91 1.03
CA GLU A 567 9.87 40.19 1.33
C GLU A 567 11.12 39.96 2.20
N PRO A 568 12.30 40.51 1.82
CA PRO A 568 13.52 40.38 2.60
C PRO A 568 13.35 40.82 4.06
N LEU A 569 14.02 40.14 4.98
CA LEU A 569 14.11 40.57 6.38
C LEU A 569 14.92 41.87 6.48
N THR A 570 14.47 42.80 7.30
CA THR A 570 15.16 44.07 7.57
C THR A 570 15.96 44.00 8.89
N PRO A 571 17.00 44.85 9.08
CA PRO A 571 17.86 44.79 10.27
C PRO A 571 17.12 44.94 11.61
N ASP A 572 15.97 45.61 11.64
CA ASP A 572 15.11 45.75 12.83
C ASP A 572 14.33 44.47 13.20
N GLU A 573 14.40 43.43 12.35
CA GLU A 573 13.80 42.11 12.60
C GLU A 573 14.83 41.10 13.14
N ASP A 574 16.06 41.56 13.41
CA ASP A 574 17.22 40.81 13.93
C ASP A 574 17.38 39.40 13.31
N PRO A 575 17.54 39.33 11.96
CA PRO A 575 17.38 38.10 11.22
C PRO A 575 18.61 37.19 11.27
N VAL A 576 18.36 35.88 11.32
CA VAL A 576 19.36 34.83 11.08
C VAL A 576 19.13 34.25 9.69
N LEU A 577 19.99 34.56 8.73
CA LEU A 577 19.90 34.04 7.35
C LEU A 577 20.77 32.80 7.20
N LEU A 578 20.18 31.69 6.75
CA LEU A 578 20.89 30.43 6.54
C LEU A 578 20.65 29.88 5.14
N ASP A 579 21.74 29.48 4.46
CA ASP A 579 21.68 28.91 3.10
C ASP A 579 21.31 27.42 3.13
N ILE A 580 20.21 27.09 2.47
CA ILE A 580 19.74 25.70 2.33
C ILE A 580 20.69 24.80 1.52
N ALA A 581 21.85 25.25 1.07
CA ALA A 581 22.90 24.35 0.59
C ALA A 581 23.36 23.37 1.67
N LEU A 582 23.28 23.75 2.95
CA LEU A 582 23.77 22.95 4.08
C LEU A 582 22.77 21.87 4.53
N ALA A 583 23.28 20.87 5.25
CA ALA A 583 22.47 19.83 5.84
C ALA A 583 21.59 20.37 6.99
N PRO A 584 20.36 19.84 7.21
CA PRO A 584 19.45 20.34 8.25
C PRO A 584 20.05 20.40 9.67
N ALA A 585 20.90 19.44 10.03
CA ALA A 585 21.57 19.41 11.32
C ALA A 585 22.58 20.56 11.49
N GLU A 586 23.30 20.91 10.43
CA GLU A 586 24.24 22.04 10.41
C GLU A 586 23.50 23.38 10.45
N LEU A 587 22.38 23.49 9.74
CA LEU A 587 21.51 24.67 9.78
C LEU A 587 20.97 24.91 11.20
N ALA A 588 20.46 23.86 11.85
CA ALA A 588 19.97 23.96 13.22
C ALA A 588 21.08 24.33 14.22
N GLU A 589 22.30 23.83 14.00
CA GLU A 589 23.46 24.20 14.83
C GLU A 589 23.88 25.66 14.62
N GLN A 590 23.92 26.16 13.38
CA GLN A 590 24.21 27.56 13.10
C GLN A 590 23.14 28.49 13.67
N ALA A 591 21.86 28.13 13.53
CA ALA A 591 20.75 28.86 14.14
C ALA A 591 20.92 28.94 15.66
N ALA A 592 21.18 27.82 16.34
CA ALA A 592 21.34 27.76 17.79
C ALA A 592 22.56 28.56 18.31
N ARG A 593 23.59 28.79 17.48
CA ARG A 593 24.74 29.64 17.83
C ARG A 593 24.47 31.13 17.63
N ALA A 594 23.54 31.48 16.73
CA ALA A 594 23.22 32.86 16.37
C ALA A 594 22.11 33.46 17.26
N LEU A 595 21.34 32.60 17.92
CA LEU A 595 20.32 32.91 18.93
C LEU A 595 20.94 32.89 20.32
#